data_AF-A0AA35SKP8-F1
#
_entry.id   AF-A0AA35SKP8-F1
#
_cell.length_a   1.000
_cell.length_b   1.000
_cell.length_c   1.000
_cell.angle_alpha   90.00
_cell.angle_beta   90.00
_cell.angle_gamma   90.00
#
_symmetry.space_group_name_H-M   'P 1'
#
loop_
_entity.id
_entity.type
_entity.pdbx_description
1 polymer ?
#
loop_
_entity_poly.entity_id
_entity_poly.type
_entity_poly.pdbx_seq_one_letter_code
_entity_poly.pdbx_strand_id
1 'polypeptide(L)'
;MCETYSKDGTPHPTNKRYSCDRIMERYILHRAAEDFGVIVTLDPKPMPGDWNGAGGHCNFSTSRMKADNGMKVMEEAIQRLEKRHKEHIILYDPSGGVDNSRRLTGLHETATLTSSSGEW
;
A
#
# COMPACT_ATOMS: atom_id res chain seq x y z
N MET A 1 3.71 21.62 16.38
CA MET A 1 4.66 21.14 15.33
C MET A 1 5.91 20.45 15.89
N CYS A 2 6.23 20.61 17.19
CA CYS A 2 7.46 20.16 17.84
C CYS A 2 7.49 18.69 18.33
N GLU A 3 6.77 17.76 17.70
CA GLU A 3 6.67 16.37 18.21
C GLU A 3 7.13 15.29 17.20
N THR A 4 7.82 15.67 16.12
CA THR A 4 8.31 14.72 15.12
C THR A 4 9.69 14.18 15.46
N TYR A 5 10.52 15.02 16.06
CA TYR A 5 11.95 14.76 16.26
C TYR A 5 12.34 15.01 17.72
N SER A 6 13.14 14.10 18.26
CA SER A 6 13.82 14.21 19.53
C SER A 6 14.86 15.34 19.49
N LYS A 7 15.37 15.75 20.66
CA LYS A 7 16.36 16.85 20.80
C LYS A 7 17.67 16.62 20.02
N ASP A 8 17.95 15.37 19.66
CA ASP A 8 19.10 14.92 18.87
C ASP A 8 18.81 14.90 17.35
N GLY A 9 17.62 15.33 16.91
CA GLY A 9 17.22 15.32 15.50
C GLY A 9 16.73 13.97 14.98
N THR A 10 16.62 12.95 15.83
CA THR A 10 16.08 11.64 15.42
C THR A 10 14.55 11.61 15.49
N PRO A 11 13.85 10.89 14.60
CA PRO A 11 12.40 10.78 14.68
C PRO A 11 11.94 10.18 16.02
N HIS A 12 10.99 10.82 16.70
CA HIS A 12 10.47 10.33 17.98
C HIS A 12 9.77 8.96 17.79
N PRO A 13 9.94 7.96 18.69
CA PRO A 13 9.39 6.61 18.51
C PRO A 13 7.86 6.54 18.32
N THR A 14 7.15 7.58 18.75
CA THR A 14 5.69 7.73 18.60
C THR A 14 5.28 8.57 17.39
N ASN A 15 6.22 8.93 16.51
CA ASN A 15 5.94 9.73 15.32
C ASN A 15 5.22 8.89 14.25
N LYS A 16 3.92 8.69 14.46
CA LYS A 16 2.98 8.00 13.58
C LYS A 16 2.47 8.91 12.45
N ARG A 17 3.09 10.08 12.22
CA ARG A 17 2.54 11.12 11.33
C ARG A 17 2.22 10.60 9.93
N TYR A 18 3.06 9.74 9.35
CA TYR A 18 2.74 9.13 8.04
C TYR A 18 1.42 8.34 8.03
N SER A 19 1.18 7.53 9.07
CA SER A 19 -0.09 6.80 9.20
C SER A 19 -1.26 7.73 9.47
N CYS A 20 -1.06 8.77 10.28
CA CYS A 20 -2.06 9.80 10.55
C CYS A 20 -2.41 10.60 9.28
N ASP A 21 -1.42 10.99 8.48
CA ASP A 21 -1.60 11.75 7.25
C ASP A 21 -2.47 10.98 6.25
N ARG A 22 -2.20 9.68 6.06
CA ARG A 22 -3.03 8.81 5.19
C ARG A 22 -4.48 8.68 5.65
N ILE A 23 -4.72 8.68 6.96
CA ILE A 23 -6.08 8.68 7.53
C ILE A 23 -6.74 10.05 7.31
N MET A 24 -6.00 11.13 7.55
CA MET A 24 -6.50 12.50 7.37
C MET A 24 -6.82 12.81 5.91
N GLU A 25 -6.04 12.34 4.94
CA GLU A 25 -6.33 12.50 3.52
C GLU A 25 -7.63 11.78 3.12
N ARG A 26 -7.85 10.55 3.63
CA ARG A 26 -9.11 9.82 3.40
C ARG A 26 -10.29 10.56 4.02
N TYR A 27 -10.11 11.08 5.23
CA TYR A 27 -11.12 11.89 5.90
C TYR A 27 -11.48 13.12 5.07
N ILE A 28 -10.48 13.90 4.63
CA ILE A 28 -10.69 15.09 3.80
C ILE A 28 -11.39 14.75 2.49
N LEU A 29 -11.02 13.63 1.84
CA LEU A 29 -11.68 13.15 0.62
C LEU A 29 -13.18 12.91 0.84
N HIS A 30 -13.54 12.22 1.93
CA HIS A 30 -14.95 12.01 2.27
C HIS A 30 -15.67 13.32 2.64
N ARG A 31 -15.01 14.21 3.39
CA ARG A 31 -15.57 15.53 3.73
C ARG A 31 -15.87 16.37 2.49
N ALA A 32 -14.97 16.38 1.52
CA ALA A 32 -15.20 17.07 0.26
C ALA A 32 -16.36 16.44 -0.52
N ALA A 33 -16.44 15.10 -0.58
CA ALA A 33 -17.51 14.38 -1.27
C ALA A 33 -18.91 14.68 -0.68
N GLU A 34 -19.01 14.87 0.64
CA GLU A 34 -20.26 15.25 1.30
C GLU A 34 -20.84 16.57 0.77
N ASP A 35 -19.99 17.58 0.52
CA ASP A 35 -20.43 18.88 0.00
C ASP A 35 -21.06 18.78 -1.39
N PHE A 36 -20.68 17.76 -2.16
CA PHE A 36 -21.24 17.46 -3.49
C PHE A 36 -22.36 16.41 -3.47
N GLY A 37 -22.71 15.87 -2.30
CA GLY A 37 -23.72 14.81 -2.17
C GLY A 37 -23.34 13.49 -2.83
N VAL A 38 -22.04 13.20 -2.97
CA VAL A 38 -21.53 11.96 -3.60
C VAL A 38 -20.88 11.04 -2.58
N ILE A 39 -20.82 9.75 -2.90
CA ILE A 39 -20.19 8.73 -2.07
C ILE A 39 -18.88 8.28 -2.72
N VAL A 40 -17.80 8.32 -1.94
CA VAL A 40 -16.52 7.72 -2.30
C VAL A 40 -16.43 6.32 -1.70
N THR A 41 -15.94 5.35 -2.47
CA THR A 41 -15.67 3.99 -1.99
C THR A 41 -14.18 3.68 -2.10
N LEU A 42 -13.66 2.96 -1.10
CA LEU A 42 -12.32 2.38 -1.10
C LEU A 42 -12.36 0.86 -1.33
N ASP A 43 -13.50 0.34 -1.79
CA ASP A 43 -13.65 -1.07 -2.15
C ASP A 43 -12.67 -1.42 -3.29
N PRO A 44 -11.94 -2.55 -3.22
CA PRO A 44 -10.92 -2.89 -4.22
C PRO A 44 -11.50 -3.29 -5.58
N LYS A 45 -12.79 -3.60 -5.67
CA LYS A 45 -13.48 -3.95 -6.91
C LYS A 45 -14.95 -3.50 -6.83
N PRO A 46 -15.22 -2.18 -6.94
CA PRO A 46 -16.55 -1.62 -6.72
C PRO A 46 -17.54 -2.02 -7.81
N MET A 47 -17.05 -2.23 -9.04
CA MET A 47 -17.84 -2.71 -10.18
C MET A 47 -17.41 -4.13 -10.55
N PRO A 48 -18.34 -5.10 -10.62
CA PRO A 48 -18.04 -6.44 -11.09
C PRO A 48 -17.79 -6.46 -12.61
N GLY A 49 -17.11 -7.51 -13.08
CA GLY A 49 -16.83 -7.72 -14.50
C GLY A 49 -15.62 -6.95 -15.02
N ASP A 50 -15.73 -6.50 -16.28
CA ASP A 50 -14.68 -5.92 -17.12
C ASP A 50 -14.41 -4.43 -16.79
N TRP A 51 -14.19 -4.16 -15.51
CA TRP A 51 -13.87 -2.83 -14.98
C TRP A 51 -12.61 -2.92 -14.12
N ASN A 52 -11.78 -1.88 -14.12
CA ASN A 52 -10.60 -1.88 -13.27
C ASN A 52 -10.97 -1.91 -11.77
N GLY A 53 -10.10 -2.51 -10.97
CA GLY A 53 -10.18 -2.42 -9.51
C GLY A 53 -9.43 -1.21 -8.96
N ALA A 54 -9.55 -0.98 -7.66
CA ALA A 54 -8.82 0.07 -6.94
C ALA A 54 -7.73 -0.55 -6.05
N GLY A 55 -6.49 -0.08 -6.19
CA GLY A 55 -5.34 -0.53 -5.40
C GLY A 55 -4.69 0.61 -4.62
N GLY A 56 -3.94 0.25 -3.57
CA GLY A 56 -3.12 1.19 -2.79
C GLY A 56 -1.64 0.89 -2.95
N HIS A 57 -1.06 1.15 -4.13
CA HIS A 57 0.36 0.85 -4.38
C HIS A 57 1.27 1.58 -3.40
N CYS A 58 2.18 0.82 -2.78
CA CYS A 58 3.11 1.32 -1.78
C CYS A 58 4.54 1.25 -2.33
N ASN A 59 5.10 2.41 -2.66
CA ASN A 59 6.51 2.50 -3.03
C ASN A 59 7.37 2.47 -1.77
N PHE A 60 8.45 1.66 -1.77
CA PHE A 60 9.34 1.52 -0.62
C PHE A 60 10.81 1.61 -1.07
N SER A 61 11.64 2.27 -0.26
CA SER A 61 13.09 2.31 -0.45
C SER A 61 13.80 2.55 0.86
N THR A 62 15.03 2.04 0.98
CA THR A 62 15.96 2.36 2.07
C THR A 62 17.14 3.17 1.52
N SER A 63 17.92 3.83 2.38
CA SER A 63 19.12 4.55 1.94
C SER A 63 20.09 3.65 1.16
N ARG A 64 20.18 2.36 1.52
CA ARG A 64 21.00 1.36 0.81
C ARG A 64 20.46 1.03 -0.59
N MET A 65 19.15 1.03 -0.77
CA MET A 65 18.54 0.82 -2.09
C MET A 65 18.75 2.02 -3.03
N LYS A 66 18.99 3.21 -2.49
CA LYS A 66 19.25 4.44 -3.25
C LYS A 66 20.73 4.70 -3.53
N ALA A 67 21.63 3.95 -2.89
CA ALA A 67 23.06 4.08 -3.07
C ALA A 67 23.55 3.30 -4.31
N ASP A 68 24.83 3.44 -4.65
CA ASP A 68 25.45 2.66 -5.72
C ASP A 68 25.29 1.15 -5.48
N ASN A 69 25.01 0.40 -6.55
CA ASN A 69 24.62 -1.02 -6.49
C ASN A 69 23.34 -1.31 -5.68
N GLY A 70 22.49 -0.31 -5.43
CA GLY A 70 21.22 -0.46 -4.72
C GLY A 70 20.24 -1.45 -5.36
N MET A 71 20.37 -1.71 -6.67
CA MET A 71 19.56 -2.70 -7.40
C MET A 71 19.66 -4.10 -6.82
N LYS A 72 20.86 -4.55 -6.45
CA LYS A 72 21.05 -5.84 -5.78
C LYS A 72 20.32 -5.91 -4.44
N VAL A 73 20.30 -4.81 -3.68
CA VAL A 73 19.57 -4.73 -2.40
C VAL A 73 18.05 -4.77 -2.64
N MET A 74 17.57 -4.20 -3.75
CA MET A 74 16.15 -4.27 -4.15
C MET A 74 15.76 -5.70 -4.52
N GLU A 75 16.55 -6.40 -5.33
CA GLU A 75 16.32 -7.80 -5.70
C GLU A 75 16.30 -8.72 -4.45
N GLU A 76 17.26 -8.56 -3.54
CA GLU A 76 17.29 -9.30 -2.28
C GLU A 76 16.04 -9.03 -1.42
N ALA A 77 15.51 -7.80 -1.43
CA ALA A 77 14.29 -7.47 -0.73
C ALA A 77 13.05 -8.11 -1.40
N ILE A 78 12.97 -8.09 -2.73
CA ILE A 78 11.89 -8.74 -3.50
C ILE A 78 11.86 -10.24 -3.21
N GLN A 79 13.01 -10.92 -3.20
CA GLN A 79 13.09 -12.36 -2.86
C GLN A 79 12.61 -12.66 -1.43
N ARG A 80 12.75 -11.72 -0.50
CA ARG A 80 12.23 -11.87 0.87
C ARG A 80 10.73 -11.64 0.94
N LEU A 81 10.19 -10.70 0.15
CA LEU A 81 8.76 -10.43 0.05
C LEU A 81 8.02 -11.63 -0.55
N GLU A 82 8.57 -12.24 -1.61
CA GLU A 82 8.03 -13.43 -2.25
C GLU A 82 7.80 -14.58 -1.24
N LYS A 83 8.78 -14.83 -0.36
CA LYS A 83 8.69 -15.90 0.65
C LYS A 83 7.59 -15.70 1.68
N ARG A 84 7.05 -14.48 1.82
CA ARG A 84 6.02 -14.12 2.79
C ARG A 84 4.74 -13.60 2.15
N HIS A 85 4.56 -13.85 0.85
CA HIS A 85 3.47 -13.30 0.06
C HIS A 85 2.09 -13.56 0.69
N LYS A 86 1.86 -14.77 1.19
CA LYS A 86 0.58 -15.14 1.84
C LYS A 86 0.30 -14.31 3.10
N GLU A 87 1.31 -14.13 3.95
CA GLU A 87 1.19 -13.32 5.16
C GLU A 87 0.96 -11.84 4.83
N HIS A 88 1.59 -11.34 3.76
CA HIS A 88 1.36 -9.98 3.28
C HIS A 88 -0.06 -9.79 2.75
N ILE A 89 -0.58 -10.72 1.93
CA ILE A 89 -1.95 -10.65 1.40
C ILE A 89 -2.99 -10.53 2.52
N ILE A 90 -2.82 -11.28 3.61
CA ILE A 90 -3.73 -11.21 4.78
C ILE A 90 -3.77 -9.80 5.39
N LEU A 91 -2.68 -9.05 5.30
CA LEU A 91 -2.57 -7.71 5.87
C LEU A 91 -2.91 -6.59 4.86
N TYR A 92 -3.07 -6.92 3.57
CA TYR A 92 -3.28 -5.93 2.50
C TYR A 92 -4.75 -5.55 2.30
N ASP A 93 -5.68 -6.17 3.03
CA ASP A 93 -7.03 -5.63 3.26
C ASP A 93 -7.54 -5.95 4.67
N PRO A 94 -8.53 -5.20 5.18
CA PRO A 94 -9.08 -5.41 6.53
C PRO A 94 -9.77 -6.77 6.73
N SER A 95 -10.12 -7.44 5.63
CA SER A 95 -10.86 -8.71 5.61
C SER A 95 -9.94 -9.91 5.39
N GLY A 96 -8.64 -9.79 5.66
CA GLY A 96 -7.71 -10.92 5.66
C GLY A 96 -7.36 -11.45 4.27
N GLY A 97 -7.47 -10.65 3.21
CA GLY A 97 -7.21 -11.07 1.83
C GLY A 97 -8.48 -11.31 1.00
N VAL A 98 -9.65 -11.38 1.66
CA VAL A 98 -10.93 -11.73 1.02
C VAL A 98 -11.35 -10.65 0.04
N ASP A 99 -11.21 -9.38 0.39
CA ASP A 99 -11.62 -8.29 -0.50
C ASP A 99 -10.69 -8.16 -1.70
N ASN A 100 -9.38 -8.28 -1.50
CA ASN A 100 -8.43 -8.27 -2.62
C ASN A 100 -8.61 -9.45 -3.56
N SER A 101 -9.23 -10.56 -3.15
CA SER A 101 -9.51 -11.70 -4.04
C SER A 101 -10.39 -11.36 -5.23
N ARG A 102 -11.26 -10.35 -5.09
CA ARG A 102 -12.10 -9.83 -6.18
C ARG A 102 -11.32 -8.98 -7.18
N ARG A 103 -10.14 -8.48 -6.78
CA ARG A 103 -9.32 -7.55 -7.56
C ARG A 103 -8.11 -8.23 -8.19
N LEU A 104 -7.35 -9.00 -7.42
CA LEU A 104 -6.07 -9.59 -7.79
C LEU A 104 -6.25 -10.90 -8.58
N THR A 105 -6.70 -10.77 -9.83
CA THR A 105 -7.10 -11.89 -10.68
C THR A 105 -6.11 -12.20 -11.81
N GLY A 106 -5.05 -11.42 -11.98
CA GLY A 106 -4.15 -11.51 -13.15
C GLY A 106 -4.60 -10.65 -14.33
N LEU A 107 -5.82 -10.10 -14.26
CA LEU A 107 -6.39 -9.20 -15.27
C LEU A 107 -6.37 -7.76 -14.74
N HIS A 108 -6.60 -6.79 -15.63
CA HIS A 108 -6.73 -5.36 -15.28
C HIS A 108 -5.55 -4.83 -14.47
N GLU A 109 -4.32 -5.03 -14.98
CA GLU A 109 -3.09 -4.50 -14.38
C GLU A 109 -2.82 -5.02 -12.96
N THR A 110 -3.25 -6.25 -12.65
CA THR A 110 -2.98 -6.91 -11.37
C THR A 110 -2.34 -8.27 -11.57
N ALA A 111 -1.51 -8.70 -10.62
CA ALA A 111 -1.10 -10.09 -10.50
C ALA A 111 -2.20 -10.94 -9.85
N THR A 112 -2.13 -12.26 -10.01
CA THR A 112 -2.99 -13.18 -9.25
C THR A 112 -2.57 -13.24 -7.79
N LEU A 113 -3.54 -13.41 -6.88
CA LEU A 113 -3.29 -13.58 -5.44
C LEU A 113 -2.22 -14.61 -5.07
N THR A 114 -2.08 -15.65 -5.88
CA THR A 114 -1.22 -16.81 -5.58
C THR A 114 0.15 -16.75 -6.24
N SER A 115 0.34 -15.87 -7.22
CA SER A 115 1.62 -15.75 -7.94
C SER A 115 2.44 -14.57 -7.42
N SER A 116 3.71 -14.83 -7.19
CA SER A 116 4.77 -13.83 -7.16
C SER A 116 5.43 -13.84 -8.53
N SER A 117 5.11 -12.88 -9.39
CA SER A 117 5.80 -12.73 -10.67
C SER A 117 7.18 -12.12 -10.42
N GLY A 118 8.21 -12.97 -10.39
CA GLY A 118 9.62 -12.58 -10.21
C GLY A 118 10.37 -12.32 -11.51
N GLU A 119 9.68 -12.09 -12.62
CA GLU A 119 10.30 -11.82 -13.93
C GLU A 119 10.27 -10.32 -14.23
N TRP A 120 11.45 -9.71 -14.30
CA TRP A 120 11.73 -8.38 -14.84
C TRP A 120 12.74 -8.51 -15.97
#